data_AF-A0A1Q5LMB3-F1
#
_entry.id   AF-A0A1Q5LMB3-F1
#
_cell.length_a   1.000
_cell.length_b   1.000
_cell.length_c   1.000
_cell.angle_alpha   90.00
_cell.angle_beta   90.00
_cell.angle_gamma   90.00
#
_symmetry.space_group_name_H-M   'P 1'
#
loop_
_entity.id
_entity.type
_entity.pdbx_description
1 polymer ?
#
loop_
_entity_poly.entity_id
_entity_poly.type
_entity_poly.pdbx_seq_one_letter_code
_entity_poly.pdbx_strand_id
1 'polypeptide(L)'
;MGVRGEAILAQLGSLPAHVRADHIRVLETAVRAAPRMWTRRRGVRMQWITLRDGDDAVVAQVDFGELGKHVDWDGPRSARSFAGALREELGTNRCAALVYGNAVDSRTWGWVLPLLLGQLPRLDTAVMVDVEHRTGARSTFSLPIKYRRLPVRRLRFEEDVYAILRCARNT
;
A
#
# COMPACT_ATOMS: atom_id res chain seq x y z
N MET A 1 -4.63 -17.93 -12.41
CA MET A 1 -4.52 -16.80 -11.46
C MET A 1 -4.01 -17.38 -10.16
N GLY A 2 -2.96 -16.84 -9.52
CA GLY A 2 -2.44 -17.41 -8.28
C GLY A 2 -3.39 -17.22 -7.09
N VAL A 3 -3.25 -18.03 -6.02
CA VAL A 3 -4.05 -18.02 -4.78
C VAL A 3 -4.23 -16.61 -4.19
N ARG A 4 -3.22 -15.74 -4.28
CA ARG A 4 -3.31 -14.35 -3.80
C ARG A 4 -4.23 -13.47 -4.64
N GLY A 5 -4.31 -13.71 -5.94
CA GLY A 5 -5.21 -12.98 -6.83
C GLY A 5 -6.66 -13.31 -6.54
N GLU A 6 -6.96 -14.57 -6.27
CA GLU A 6 -8.29 -15.01 -5.85
C GLU A 6 -8.71 -14.38 -4.52
N ALA A 7 -7.80 -14.29 -3.55
CA ALA A 7 -8.06 -13.63 -2.28
C ALA A 7 -8.40 -12.13 -2.44
N ILE A 8 -7.66 -11.41 -3.30
CA ILE A 8 -7.94 -9.99 -3.59
C ILE A 8 -9.32 -9.83 -4.24
N LEU A 9 -9.65 -10.68 -5.23
CA LEU A 9 -10.95 -10.63 -5.90
C LEU A 9 -12.09 -10.99 -4.95
N ALA A 10 -11.92 -11.99 -4.09
CA ALA A 10 -12.93 -12.36 -3.10
C ALA A 10 -13.17 -11.22 -2.09
N GLN A 11 -12.10 -10.57 -1.62
CA GLN A 11 -12.20 -9.42 -0.73
C GLN A 11 -12.93 -8.26 -1.42
N LEU A 12 -12.55 -7.91 -2.66
CA LEU A 12 -13.25 -6.88 -3.43
C LEU A 12 -14.71 -7.25 -3.71
N GLY A 13 -14.99 -8.49 -4.05
CA GLY A 13 -16.35 -8.99 -4.33
C GLY A 13 -17.28 -8.96 -3.11
N SER A 14 -16.72 -9.04 -1.89
CA SER A 14 -17.49 -8.91 -0.65
C SER A 14 -17.93 -7.48 -0.31
N LEU A 15 -17.37 -6.47 -0.99
CA LEU A 15 -17.68 -5.07 -0.74
C LEU A 15 -18.94 -4.60 -1.49
N PRO A 16 -19.71 -3.66 -0.92
CA PRO A 16 -20.78 -2.97 -1.65
C PRO A 16 -20.27 -2.33 -2.93
N ALA A 17 -21.06 -2.32 -4.01
CA ALA A 17 -20.61 -1.92 -5.35
C ALA A 17 -19.90 -0.56 -5.40
N HIS A 18 -20.43 0.46 -4.70
CA HIS A 18 -19.82 1.80 -4.65
C HIS A 18 -18.47 1.79 -3.90
N VAL A 19 -18.38 1.06 -2.78
CA VAL A 19 -17.13 0.90 -2.01
C VAL A 19 -16.09 0.12 -2.82
N ARG A 20 -16.52 -0.93 -3.52
CA ARG A 20 -15.69 -1.75 -4.39
C ARG A 20 -15.07 -0.91 -5.50
N ALA A 21 -15.85 -0.07 -6.17
CA ALA A 21 -15.37 0.82 -7.22
C ALA A 21 -14.27 1.77 -6.71
N ASP A 22 -14.45 2.34 -5.52
CA ASP A 22 -13.46 3.23 -4.91
C ASP A 22 -12.19 2.49 -4.49
N HIS A 23 -12.33 1.28 -3.93
CA HIS A 23 -11.17 0.43 -3.62
C HIS A 23 -10.39 0.05 -4.89
N ILE A 24 -11.08 -0.31 -5.98
CA ILE A 24 -10.43 -0.61 -7.27
C ILE A 24 -9.69 0.63 -7.79
N ARG A 25 -10.31 1.82 -7.76
CA ARG A 25 -9.68 3.07 -8.24
C ARG A 25 -8.44 3.42 -7.42
N VAL A 26 -8.48 3.23 -6.10
CA VAL A 26 -7.31 3.36 -5.23
C VAL A 26 -6.21 2.39 -5.64
N LEU A 27 -6.54 1.10 -5.83
CA LEU A 27 -5.55 0.08 -6.20
C LEU A 27 -4.92 0.35 -7.56
N GLU A 28 -5.70 0.76 -8.56
CA GLU A 28 -5.19 1.18 -9.87
C GLU A 28 -4.27 2.39 -9.76
N THR A 29 -4.63 3.36 -8.91
CA THR A 29 -3.81 4.54 -8.64
C THR A 29 -2.50 4.13 -7.95
N ALA A 30 -2.55 3.24 -6.97
CA ALA A 30 -1.38 2.70 -6.28
C ALA A 30 -0.43 1.99 -7.25
N VAL A 31 -0.95 1.12 -8.12
CA VAL A 31 -0.15 0.40 -9.12
C VAL A 31 0.49 1.36 -10.13
N ARG A 32 -0.18 2.47 -10.46
CA ARG A 32 0.34 3.50 -11.37
C ARG A 32 1.37 4.42 -10.70
N ALA A 33 1.15 4.81 -9.45
CA ALA A 33 1.95 5.80 -8.74
C ALA A 33 3.17 5.19 -8.03
N ALA A 34 3.02 4.02 -7.40
CA ALA A 34 4.08 3.38 -6.62
C ALA A 34 5.40 3.21 -7.39
N PRO A 35 5.42 2.85 -8.69
CA PRO A 35 6.66 2.74 -9.46
C PRO A 35 7.50 4.02 -9.51
N ARG A 36 6.86 5.19 -9.47
CA ARG A 36 7.56 6.50 -9.47
C ARG A 36 8.32 6.75 -8.17
N MET A 37 7.93 6.06 -7.12
CA MET A 37 8.42 6.24 -5.75
C MET A 37 9.32 5.10 -5.29
N TRP A 38 9.62 4.16 -6.18
CA TRP A 38 10.61 3.12 -5.94
C TRP A 38 12.01 3.70 -5.93
N THR A 39 12.68 3.56 -4.80
CA THR A 39 14.09 3.92 -4.72
C THR A 39 14.95 2.70 -5.02
N ARG A 40 16.03 2.88 -5.79
CA ARG A 40 16.97 1.79 -6.13
C ARG A 40 17.57 1.08 -4.90
N ARG A 41 17.62 1.75 -3.74
CA ARG A 41 18.30 1.28 -2.51
C ARG A 41 17.38 1.09 -1.30
N ARG A 42 16.23 1.76 -1.22
CA ARG A 42 15.37 1.77 -0.02
C ARG A 42 13.96 1.25 -0.29
N GLY A 43 13.72 0.51 -1.38
CA GLY A 43 12.43 -0.12 -1.68
C GLY A 43 11.28 0.87 -1.94
N VAL A 44 10.06 0.45 -1.61
CA VAL A 44 8.80 1.19 -1.80
C VAL A 44 8.67 2.26 -0.71
N ARG A 45 8.60 3.53 -1.11
CA ARG A 45 8.29 4.65 -0.20
C ARG A 45 6.80 4.76 0.07
N MET A 46 6.48 5.25 1.25
CA MET A 46 5.12 5.45 1.72
C MET A 46 4.41 6.60 0.97
N GLN A 47 3.13 6.41 0.65
CA GLN A 47 2.28 7.37 -0.08
C GLN A 47 0.85 7.33 0.43
N TRP A 48 0.21 8.49 0.51
CA TRP A 48 -1.23 8.65 0.63
C TRP A 48 -1.87 8.67 -0.76
N ILE A 49 -3.02 8.01 -0.86
CA ILE A 49 -3.96 8.15 -1.96
C ILE A 49 -5.30 8.52 -1.36
N THR A 50 -5.88 9.64 -1.78
CA THR A 50 -7.21 10.07 -1.34
C THR A 50 -8.13 10.22 -2.54
N LEU A 51 -9.38 9.79 -2.38
CA LEU A 51 -10.46 10.01 -3.32
C LEU A 51 -11.41 11.03 -2.71
N ARG A 52 -11.58 12.16 -3.40
CA ARG A 52 -12.59 13.17 -3.07
C ARG A 52 -13.94 12.80 -3.69
N ASP A 53 -15.02 13.40 -3.19
CA ASP A 53 -16.34 13.24 -3.79
C ASP A 53 -16.35 13.85 -5.19
N GLY A 54 -16.68 13.03 -6.21
CA GLY A 54 -16.77 13.48 -7.61
C GLY A 54 -15.45 13.66 -8.39
N ASP A 55 -14.31 13.67 -7.70
CA ASP A 55 -13.00 14.04 -8.28
C ASP A 55 -12.07 12.84 -8.56
N ASP A 56 -10.95 13.14 -9.22
CA ASP A 56 -9.82 12.24 -9.45
C ASP A 56 -9.02 11.94 -8.17
N ALA A 57 -8.33 10.79 -8.19
CA ALA A 57 -7.50 10.35 -7.09
C ALA A 57 -6.31 11.30 -6.89
N VAL A 58 -6.14 11.83 -5.68
CA VAL A 58 -4.99 12.66 -5.30
C VAL A 58 -3.94 11.76 -4.67
N VAL A 59 -2.70 11.86 -5.14
CA VAL A 59 -1.56 11.13 -4.59
C VAL A 59 -0.62 12.11 -3.90
N ALA A 60 -0.41 11.92 -2.60
CA ALA A 60 0.54 12.70 -1.82
C ALA A 60 1.64 11.78 -1.28
N GLN A 61 2.90 12.23 -1.37
CA GLN A 61 3.99 11.54 -0.69
C GLN A 61 3.87 11.83 0.81
N VAL A 62 4.17 10.82 1.63
CA VAL A 62 4.19 10.98 3.09
C VAL A 62 5.60 10.85 3.60
N ASP A 63 6.00 11.75 4.50
CA ASP A 63 7.19 11.55 5.31
C ASP A 63 6.86 10.73 6.56
N PHE A 64 7.77 9.85 6.97
CA PHE A 64 7.63 9.05 8.18
C PHE A 64 7.49 9.91 9.44
N GLY A 65 8.12 11.10 9.44
CA GLY A 65 8.00 12.06 10.55
C GLY A 65 6.60 12.65 10.71
N GLU A 66 5.84 12.78 9.62
CA GLU A 66 4.44 13.18 9.67
C GLU A 66 3.57 12.02 10.15
N LEU A 67 3.81 10.83 9.61
CA LEU A 67 3.04 9.64 9.99
C LEU A 67 3.23 9.22 11.45
N GLY A 68 4.43 9.42 12.01
CA GLY A 68 4.75 9.12 13.41
C GLY A 68 4.01 9.99 14.43
N LYS A 69 3.37 11.08 14.00
CA LYS A 69 2.45 11.85 14.85
C LYS A 69 1.11 11.13 15.05
N HIS A 70 0.76 10.21 14.15
CA HIS A 70 -0.55 9.56 14.08
C HIS A 70 -0.48 8.04 14.25
N VAL A 71 0.73 7.47 14.38
CA VAL A 71 0.97 6.04 14.49
C VAL A 71 1.85 5.76 15.70
N ASP A 72 1.34 4.94 16.62
CA ASP A 72 2.12 4.37 17.71
C ASP A 72 2.98 3.23 17.16
N TRP A 73 4.27 3.51 16.98
CA TRP A 73 5.23 2.53 16.45
C TRP A 73 5.67 1.50 17.49
N ASP A 74 5.52 1.80 18.78
CA ASP A 74 6.04 0.99 19.90
C ASP A 74 4.95 0.24 20.68
N GLY A 75 3.67 0.56 20.45
CA GLY A 75 2.54 -0.10 21.10
C GLY A 75 2.24 -1.53 20.61
N PRO A 76 1.48 -2.34 21.39
CA PRO A 76 1.00 -3.67 20.98
C PRO A 76 0.05 -3.63 19.77
N ARG A 77 -0.43 -2.43 19.42
CA ARG A 77 -1.06 -2.09 18.12
C ARG A 77 -0.04 -1.34 17.27
N SER A 78 1.03 -2.03 16.90
CA SER A 78 2.13 -1.48 16.09
C SER A 78 1.65 -0.85 14.78
N ALA A 79 2.56 -0.13 14.10
CA ALA A 79 2.82 0.08 12.66
C ALA A 79 1.81 -0.36 11.57
N ARG A 80 0.88 -1.28 11.83
CA ARG A 80 -0.22 -1.73 10.98
C ARG A 80 -1.54 -1.00 11.23
N SER A 81 -1.67 -0.31 12.36
CA SER A 81 -2.91 0.42 12.67
C SER A 81 -2.85 1.87 12.17
N PHE A 82 -2.73 2.04 10.85
CA PHE A 82 -2.84 3.36 10.19
C PHE A 82 -4.27 3.94 10.22
N ALA A 83 -5.21 3.26 10.86
CA ALA A 83 -6.61 3.65 10.96
C ALA A 83 -6.81 5.05 11.53
N GLY A 84 -5.97 5.49 12.48
CA GLY A 84 -6.03 6.85 13.02
C GLY A 84 -5.78 7.90 11.94
N ALA A 85 -4.67 7.76 11.22
CA ALA A 85 -4.29 8.67 10.14
C ALA A 85 -5.24 8.59 8.93
N LEU A 86 -5.69 7.38 8.55
CA LEU A 86 -6.67 7.18 7.48
C LEU A 86 -8.00 7.88 7.78
N ARG A 87 -8.46 7.84 9.04
CA ARG A 87 -9.71 8.51 9.44
C ARG A 87 -9.64 10.02 9.38
N GLU A 88 -8.48 10.60 9.68
CA GLU A 88 -8.26 12.04 9.53
C GLU A 88 -8.41 12.46 8.06
N GLU A 89 -7.80 11.69 7.15
CA GLU A 89 -7.96 11.89 5.71
C GLU A 89 -9.41 11.72 5.24
N LEU A 90 -10.18 10.82 5.86
CA LEU A 90 -11.60 10.61 5.54
C LEU A 90 -12.52 11.77 5.98
N GLY A 91 -12.06 12.71 6.79
CA GLY A 91 -12.85 13.88 7.18
C GLY A 91 -13.30 14.73 5.99
N THR A 92 -12.51 14.73 4.91
CA THR A 92 -12.78 15.48 3.67
C THR A 92 -12.81 14.61 2.41
N ASN A 93 -12.47 13.33 2.53
CA ASN A 93 -12.36 12.39 1.41
C ASN A 93 -13.29 11.19 1.61
N ARG A 94 -13.83 10.65 0.52
CA ARG A 94 -14.69 9.46 0.58
C ARG A 94 -13.90 8.16 0.78
N CYS A 95 -12.66 8.13 0.32
CA CYS A 95 -11.76 7.01 0.49
C CYS A 95 -10.35 7.50 0.68
N ALA A 96 -9.60 6.86 1.57
CA ALA A 96 -8.20 7.13 1.81
C ALA A 96 -7.44 5.82 1.82
N ALA A 97 -6.18 5.85 1.38
CA ALA A 97 -5.33 4.69 1.38
C ALA A 97 -3.87 5.03 1.62
N LEU A 98 -3.21 4.15 2.37
CA LEU A 98 -1.77 4.20 2.59
C LEU A 98 -1.10 3.08 1.79
N VAL A 99 -0.15 3.47 0.95
CA VAL A 99 0.65 2.55 0.13
C VAL A 99 2.06 2.49 0.71
N TYR A 100 2.56 1.30 1.03
CA TYR A 100 3.89 1.12 1.62
C TYR A 100 4.52 -0.23 1.27
N GLY A 101 5.83 -0.37 1.47
CA GLY A 101 6.53 -1.65 1.31
C GLY A 101 6.38 -2.54 2.54
N ASN A 102 6.18 -3.84 2.36
CA ASN A 102 5.99 -4.77 3.49
C ASN A 102 7.21 -4.92 4.43
N ALA A 103 8.39 -4.43 4.04
CA ALA A 103 9.57 -4.39 4.90
C ALA A 103 9.71 -3.06 5.67
N VAL A 104 8.62 -2.29 5.83
CA VAL A 104 8.60 -0.98 6.51
C VAL A 104 9.25 -1.02 7.91
N ASP A 105 8.97 -2.06 8.69
CA ASP A 105 9.50 -2.22 10.06
C ASP A 105 11.03 -2.38 10.12
N SER A 106 11.64 -2.89 9.05
CA SER A 106 13.10 -3.04 8.96
C SER A 106 13.84 -1.74 8.62
N ARG A 107 13.11 -0.64 8.35
CA ARG A 107 13.67 0.67 8.00
C ARG A 107 13.53 1.71 9.10
N THR A 108 12.53 1.55 9.97
CA THR A 108 12.30 2.41 11.14
C THR A 108 13.45 2.31 12.13
N TRP A 109 13.96 1.10 12.34
CA TRP A 109 15.23 0.88 13.03
C TRP A 109 16.31 0.84 11.96
N GLY A 110 17.00 1.96 11.78
CA GLY A 110 18.02 2.15 10.74
C GLY A 110 18.96 0.94 10.61
N TRP A 111 19.58 0.79 9.44
CA TRP A 111 20.38 -0.38 9.04
C TRP A 111 21.37 -0.90 10.08
N VAL A 112 21.72 -0.07 11.06
CA VAL A 112 22.44 -0.35 12.30
C VAL A 112 21.95 -1.63 13.02
N LEU A 113 20.65 -1.77 13.34
CA LEU A 113 20.20 -2.94 14.13
C LEU A 113 20.30 -4.26 13.36
N PRO A 114 19.85 -4.34 12.09
CA PRO A 114 20.04 -5.54 11.27
C PRO A 114 21.52 -5.88 11.03
N LEU A 115 22.38 -4.88 10.79
CA LEU A 115 23.82 -5.11 10.62
C LEU A 115 24.48 -5.64 11.90
N LEU A 116 24.11 -5.12 13.07
CA LEU A 116 24.62 -5.59 14.37
C LEU A 116 24.20 -7.05 14.65
N LEU A 117 23.05 -7.48 14.14
CA LEU A 117 22.53 -8.84 14.29
C LEU A 117 22.95 -9.79 13.15
N GLY A 118 23.82 -9.35 12.23
CA GLY A 118 24.23 -10.15 11.06
C GLY A 118 23.10 -10.42 10.06
N GLN A 119 22.00 -9.68 10.15
CA GLN A 119 20.82 -9.84 9.29
C GLN A 119 20.89 -8.85 8.12
N LEU A 120 20.86 -9.38 6.89
CA LEU A 120 20.70 -8.53 5.70
C LEU A 120 19.39 -7.74 5.79
N PRO A 121 19.37 -6.44 5.42
CA PRO A 121 18.14 -5.65 5.44
C PRO A 121 17.07 -6.32 4.58
N ARG A 122 15.90 -6.58 5.17
CA ARG A 122 14.78 -7.22 4.48
C ARG A 122 14.36 -6.35 3.29
N LEU A 123 14.30 -6.97 2.13
CA LEU A 123 13.85 -6.33 0.90
C LEU A 123 12.34 -6.43 0.80
N ASP A 124 11.69 -5.39 0.25
CA ASP A 124 10.25 -5.47 -0.01
C ASP A 124 9.97 -6.61 -0.99
N THR A 125 9.00 -7.44 -0.64
CA THR A 125 8.45 -8.50 -1.50
C THR A 125 7.02 -8.22 -1.92
N ALA A 126 6.37 -7.23 -1.30
CA ALA A 126 5.06 -6.74 -1.69
C ALA A 126 4.90 -5.25 -1.38
N VAL A 127 4.04 -4.60 -2.15
CA VAL A 127 3.42 -3.32 -1.80
C VAL A 127 2.15 -3.62 -1.04
N MET A 128 2.06 -3.12 0.18
CA MET A 128 0.86 -3.13 1.00
C MET A 128 0.02 -1.89 0.66
N VAL A 129 -1.29 -2.07 0.56
CA VAL A 129 -2.25 -0.98 0.38
C VAL A 129 -3.33 -1.13 1.44
N ASP A 130 -3.28 -0.29 2.45
CA ASP A 130 -4.32 -0.18 3.48
C ASP A 130 -5.34 0.85 3.00
N VAL A 131 -6.58 0.43 2.81
CA VAL A 131 -7.68 1.26 2.30
C VAL A 131 -8.75 1.38 3.38
N GLU A 132 -9.23 2.60 3.62
CA GLU A 132 -10.42 2.86 4.42
C GLU A 132 -11.38 3.73 3.62
N HIS A 133 -12.65 3.37 3.63
CA HIS A 133 -13.73 4.13 3.02
C HIS A 133 -14.55 4.82 4.11
N ARG A 134 -15.17 5.97 3.79
CA ARG A 134 -15.95 6.77 4.75
C ARG A 134 -17.10 6.02 5.44
N THR A 135 -17.54 4.92 4.84
CA THR A 135 -18.57 4.02 5.40
C THR A 135 -18.02 3.08 6.48
N GLY A 136 -16.73 3.14 6.77
CA GLY A 136 -16.03 2.27 7.72
C GLY A 136 -15.52 0.95 7.14
N ALA A 137 -15.74 0.70 5.84
CA ALA A 137 -15.18 -0.46 5.17
C ALA A 137 -13.65 -0.32 5.06
N ARG A 138 -12.93 -1.30 5.63
CA ARG A 138 -11.47 -1.33 5.66
C ARG A 138 -10.94 -2.60 5.00
N SER A 139 -9.94 -2.45 4.15
CA SER A 139 -9.29 -3.57 3.45
C SER A 139 -7.78 -3.35 3.40
N THR A 140 -7.02 -4.42 3.59
CA THR A 140 -5.57 -4.43 3.37
C THR A 140 -5.26 -5.37 2.21
N PHE A 141 -4.61 -4.84 1.17
CA PHE A 141 -4.20 -5.61 0.00
C PHE A 141 -2.69 -5.76 -0.05
N SER A 142 -2.22 -6.94 -0.48
CA SER A 142 -0.80 -7.23 -0.68
C SER A 142 -0.53 -7.48 -2.16
N LEU A 143 0.13 -6.53 -2.81
CA LEU A 143 0.46 -6.58 -4.23
C LEU A 143 1.91 -7.04 -4.41
N PRO A 144 2.16 -8.26 -4.92
CA PRO A 144 3.50 -8.81 -5.02
C PRO A 144 4.37 -8.02 -5.99
N ILE A 145 5.65 -7.87 -5.62
CA ILE A 145 6.67 -7.23 -6.45
C ILE A 145 7.90 -8.11 -6.60
N LYS A 146 8.56 -8.01 -7.76
CA LYS A 146 9.81 -8.70 -8.06
C LYS A 146 10.92 -7.69 -8.37
N TYR A 147 12.15 -8.05 -7.99
CA TYR A 147 13.34 -7.33 -8.43
C TYR A 147 13.79 -7.88 -9.77
N ARG A 148 13.72 -7.07 -10.83
CA ARG A 148 14.39 -7.43 -12.09
C ARG A 148 15.88 -7.15 -11.95
N ARG A 149 16.69 -8.20 -12.06
CA ARG A 149 18.16 -8.10 -12.11
C ARG A 149 18.54 -7.79 -13.57
N LEU A 150 19.29 -6.70 -13.78
CA LEU A 150 19.95 -6.23 -15.03
C LEU A 150 19.24 -5.13 -15.88
N PRO A 151 20.00 -4.14 -16.39
CA PRO A 151 21.27 -3.60 -15.87
C PRO A 151 21.05 -2.65 -14.67
N VAL A 152 19.80 -2.27 -14.41
CA VAL A 152 19.39 -1.47 -13.25
C VAL A 152 18.42 -2.30 -12.42
N ARG A 153 18.70 -2.47 -11.12
CA ARG A 153 17.77 -3.09 -10.18
C ARG A 153 16.47 -2.27 -10.15
N ARG A 154 15.45 -2.76 -10.85
CA ARG A 154 14.12 -2.15 -10.88
C ARG A 154 13.14 -3.09 -10.22
N LEU A 155 12.42 -2.56 -9.25
CA LEU A 155 11.20 -3.19 -8.78
C LEU A 155 10.19 -3.21 -9.93
N ARG A 156 9.31 -4.20 -9.93
CA ARG A 156 8.11 -4.29 -10.79
C ARG A 156 7.03 -5.03 -10.03
N PHE A 157 5.78 -4.65 -10.24
CA PHE A 157 4.67 -5.53 -9.88
C PHE A 157 4.75 -6.81 -10.69
N GLU A 158 4.32 -7.91 -10.08
CA GLU A 158 4.13 -9.14 -10.85
C GLU A 158 3.00 -8.97 -11.87
N GLU A 159 3.10 -9.67 -13.01
CA GLU A 159 2.14 -9.53 -14.13
C GLU A 159 0.71 -9.81 -13.70
N ASP A 160 0.54 -10.72 -12.74
CA ASP A 160 -0.74 -11.06 -12.14
C ASP A 160 -1.47 -9.86 -11.54
N VAL A 161 -0.77 -8.84 -11.03
CA VAL A 161 -1.39 -7.67 -10.40
C VAL A 161 -2.27 -6.90 -11.40
N TYR A 162 -1.78 -6.68 -12.61
CA TYR A 162 -2.55 -5.99 -13.65
C TYR A 162 -3.73 -6.85 -14.13
N ALA A 163 -3.55 -8.16 -14.22
CA ALA A 163 -4.61 -9.09 -14.59
C ALA A 163 -5.73 -9.13 -13.53
N ILE A 164 -5.37 -9.14 -12.24
CA ILE A 164 -6.30 -9.10 -11.11
C ILE A 164 -7.14 -7.83 -11.13
N LEU A 165 -6.50 -6.65 -11.28
CA LEU A 165 -7.25 -5.38 -11.31
C LEU A 165 -8.19 -5.29 -12.51
N ARG A 166 -7.75 -5.77 -13.68
CA ARG A 166 -8.62 -5.84 -14.86
C ARG A 166 -9.81 -6.78 -14.62
N CYS A 167 -9.60 -7.90 -13.96
CA CYS A 167 -10.68 -8.83 -13.59
C CYS A 167 -11.65 -8.19 -12.59
N ALA A 168 -11.13 -7.53 -11.57
CA ALA A 168 -11.93 -6.85 -10.54
C ALA A 168 -12.84 -5.78 -11.14
N ARG A 169 -12.38 -5.06 -12.17
CA ARG A 169 -13.16 -4.03 -12.86
C ARG A 169 -14.36 -4.59 -13.64
N ASN A 170 -14.27 -5.84 -14.08
CA ASN A 170 -15.28 -6.48 -14.91
C ASN A 170 -16.27 -7.34 -14.10
N THR A 171 -16.18 -7.31 -12.76
CA THR A 171 -17.03 -8.08 -11.83
C THR A 171 -17.90 -7.14 -10.99
#